data_AF-A0A524MCI2-F1
#
_entry.id   AF-A0A524MCI2-F1
#
_cell.length_a   1.000
_cell.length_b   1.000
_cell.length_c   1.000
_cell.angle_alpha   90.00
_cell.angle_beta   90.00
_cell.angle_gamma   90.00
#
_symmetry.space_group_name_H-M   'P 1'
#
loop_
_entity.id
_entity.type
_entity.pdbx_description
1 polymer ?
#
loop_
_entity_poly.entity_id
_entity_poly.type
_entity_poly.pdbx_seq_one_letter_code
_entity_poly.pdbx_strand_id
1 'polypeptide(L)'
;MAQRQALPMLTANGKNIYLNNKELLAEVKRAKRKGEMTNALAQMLQMLTSRYAKKGNFVNYTYNEDMQAYAMMMLVRTWNAFNPEKSSNPFAFFTQCIKHSFIQYLNQEKRQRNIRDLILVDQGLNPSYGFENLIRSGVPEDDNDLEKAYQNVASSGLSATVTKIGDGEVDESVDNSSGIGDNSPTH
;
A
#
# COMPACT_ATOMS: atom_id res chain seq x y z
N MET A 1 4.09 8.48 28.09
CA MET A 1 5.18 8.43 27.09
C MET A 1 5.44 6.97 26.76
N ALA A 2 4.79 6.44 25.73
CA ALA A 2 5.01 5.05 25.31
C ALA A 2 6.32 4.99 24.51
N GLN A 3 7.28 4.22 25.02
CA GLN A 3 8.52 3.91 24.30
C GLN A 3 8.15 3.20 22.99
N ARG A 4 8.38 3.86 21.85
CA ARG A 4 8.38 3.22 20.53
C ARG A 4 9.43 2.12 20.53
N GLN A 5 9.02 0.88 20.71
CA GLN A 5 9.90 -0.28 20.52
C GLN A 5 10.32 -0.32 19.04
N ALA A 6 11.63 -0.25 18.79
CA ALA A 6 12.18 -0.35 17.46
C ALA A 6 11.85 -1.74 16.89
N LEU A 7 11.19 -1.77 15.74
CA LEU A 7 10.93 -2.99 14.97
C LEU A 7 12.25 -3.73 14.70
N PRO A 8 12.34 -5.05 14.96
CA PRO A 8 13.56 -5.81 14.77
C PRO A 8 13.91 -5.85 13.27
N MET A 9 14.93 -5.09 12.89
CA MET A 9 15.53 -5.13 11.56
C MET A 9 16.42 -6.38 11.48
N LEU A 10 16.36 -7.11 10.35
CA LEU A 10 17.22 -8.26 10.08
C LEU A 10 18.70 -7.86 10.28
N THR A 11 19.29 -8.29 11.39
CA THR A 11 20.66 -7.94 11.77
C THR A 11 21.47 -9.23 11.77
N ALA A 12 22.31 -9.42 10.75
CA ALA A 12 23.49 -10.27 10.87
C ALA A 12 24.71 -9.36 11.01
N ASN A 13 25.44 -9.48 12.12
CA ASN A 13 26.71 -8.80 12.39
C ASN A 13 26.70 -7.25 12.42
N GLY A 14 25.60 -6.61 12.83
CA GLY A 14 25.58 -5.17 13.13
C GLY A 14 25.63 -4.23 11.91
N LYS A 15 25.45 -4.75 10.69
CA LYS A 15 25.28 -3.94 9.47
C LYS A 15 23.81 -3.92 9.06
N ASN A 16 23.30 -2.76 8.64
CA ASN A 16 21.98 -2.66 7.99
C ASN A 16 21.97 -3.53 6.73
N ILE A 17 21.30 -4.67 6.80
CA ILE A 17 21.14 -5.55 5.63
C ILE A 17 20.01 -4.97 4.78
N TYR A 18 20.38 -4.50 3.59
CA TYR A 18 19.39 -4.15 2.59
C TYR A 18 18.67 -5.42 2.17
N LEU A 19 17.34 -5.38 2.19
CA LEU A 19 16.54 -6.48 1.65
C LEU A 19 16.94 -6.70 0.18
N ASN A 20 17.42 -7.89 -0.14
CA ASN A 20 17.85 -8.23 -1.49
C ASN A 20 16.78 -9.07 -2.20
N ASN A 21 16.58 -8.84 -3.50
CA ASN A 21 15.51 -9.50 -4.28
C ASN A 21 15.73 -11.01 -4.32
N LYS A 22 16.99 -11.42 -4.43
CA LYS A 22 17.39 -12.83 -4.44
C LYS A 22 17.04 -13.53 -3.13
N GLU A 23 17.30 -12.88 -2.00
CA GLU A 23 17.00 -13.42 -0.67
C GLU A 23 15.50 -13.51 -0.43
N LEU A 24 14.76 -12.46 -0.80
CA LEU A 24 13.30 -12.44 -0.70
C LEU A 24 12.69 -13.57 -1.55
N LEU A 25 13.15 -13.76 -2.79
CA LEU A 25 12.67 -14.84 -3.65
C LEU A 25 12.97 -16.23 -3.06
N ALA A 26 14.16 -16.41 -2.47
CA ALA A 26 14.55 -17.65 -1.83
C ALA A 26 13.65 -17.97 -0.61
N GLU A 27 13.40 -16.98 0.24
CA GLU A 27 12.51 -17.15 1.40
C GLU A 27 11.06 -17.38 1.00
N VAL A 28 10.55 -16.72 -0.05
CA VAL A 28 9.21 -17.00 -0.59
C VAL A 28 9.12 -18.45 -1.06
N LYS A 29 10.08 -18.95 -1.84
CA LYS A 29 10.12 -20.36 -2.26
C LYS A 29 10.14 -21.31 -1.06
N ARG A 30 10.90 -20.97 -0.01
CA ARG A 30 10.98 -21.74 1.23
C ARG A 30 9.64 -21.77 1.98
N ALA A 31 8.98 -20.62 2.15
CA ALA A 31 7.67 -20.51 2.77
C ALA A 31 6.61 -21.31 2.00
N LYS A 32 6.61 -21.23 0.66
CA LYS A 32 5.68 -21.99 -0.19
C LYS A 32 5.89 -23.50 -0.06
N ARG A 33 7.14 -23.99 0.00
CA ARG A 33 7.42 -25.41 0.26
C ARG A 33 6.95 -25.88 1.63
N LYS A 34 7.01 -25.00 2.64
CA LYS A 34 6.55 -25.31 4.00
C LYS A 34 5.02 -25.23 4.12
N GLY A 35 4.34 -24.53 3.22
CA GLY A 35 2.90 -24.26 3.28
C GLY A 35 2.51 -23.18 4.29
N GLU A 36 3.48 -22.54 4.93
CA GLU A 36 3.27 -21.49 5.94
C GLU A 36 4.26 -20.34 5.74
N MET A 37 3.83 -19.14 6.17
CA MET A 37 4.69 -17.97 6.13
C MET A 37 5.82 -18.10 7.16
N THR A 38 7.08 -18.02 6.72
CA THR A 38 8.21 -18.05 7.65
C THR A 38 8.34 -16.73 8.40
N ASN A 39 8.83 -16.77 9.64
CA ASN A 39 9.12 -15.56 10.41
C ASN A 39 10.11 -14.63 9.68
N ALA A 40 11.08 -15.20 8.95
CA ALA A 40 12.01 -14.42 8.13
C ALA A 40 11.28 -13.67 7.01
N LEU A 41 10.37 -14.34 6.28
CA LEU A 41 9.56 -13.70 5.25
C LEU A 41 8.69 -12.58 5.83
N ALA A 42 8.06 -12.82 6.98
CA ALA A 42 7.26 -11.80 7.66
C ALA A 42 8.09 -10.55 8.00
N GLN A 43 9.30 -10.71 8.54
CA GLN A 43 10.21 -9.60 8.85
C GLN A 43 10.65 -8.85 7.58
N MET A 44 10.93 -9.57 6.48
CA MET A 44 11.26 -8.95 5.19
C MET A 44 10.10 -8.09 4.67
N LEU A 45 8.87 -8.61 4.70
CA LEU A 45 7.66 -7.90 4.27
C LEU A 45 7.34 -6.71 5.19
N GLN A 46 7.59 -6.84 6.50
CA GLN A 46 7.48 -5.74 7.45
C GLN A 46 8.41 -4.59 7.08
N MET A 47 9.68 -4.90 6.84
CA MET A 47 10.68 -3.91 6.44
C MET A 47 10.32 -3.24 5.11
N LEU A 48 9.81 -3.99 4.14
CA LEU A 48 9.34 -3.42 2.87
C LEU A 48 8.19 -2.42 3.09
N THR A 49 7.22 -2.80 3.93
CA THR A 49 6.07 -1.95 4.27
C THR A 49 6.49 -0.68 5.00
N SER A 50 7.34 -0.78 6.02
CA SER A 50 7.84 0.39 6.76
C SER A 50 8.71 1.32 5.92
N ARG A 51 9.43 0.80 4.92
CA ARG A 51 10.14 1.64 3.94
C ARG A 51 9.16 2.39 3.05
N TYR A 52 8.12 1.72 2.55
CA TYR A 52 7.09 2.34 1.71
C TYR A 52 6.35 3.46 2.44
N ALA A 53 6.06 3.26 3.73
CA ALA A 53 5.37 4.23 4.58
C ALA A 53 6.14 5.54 4.81
N LYS A 54 7.47 5.53 4.66
CA LYS A 54 8.34 6.73 4.78
C LYS A 54 8.38 7.57 3.50
N LYS A 55 7.73 7.15 2.41
CA LYS A 55 7.65 7.93 1.18
C LYS A 55 6.91 9.26 1.46
N GLY A 56 7.37 10.36 0.84
CA GLY A 56 6.86 11.71 1.11
C GLY A 56 5.34 11.87 1.00
N ASN A 57 4.71 11.09 0.11
CA ASN A 57 3.25 11.07 -0.02
C ASN A 57 2.55 10.55 1.24
N PHE A 58 3.14 9.58 1.96
CA PHE A 58 2.47 8.86 3.05
C PHE A 58 2.97 9.24 4.45
N VAL A 59 4.18 9.79 4.56
CA VAL A 59 4.84 10.04 5.84
C VAL A 59 4.05 10.95 6.79
N ASN A 60 3.31 11.92 6.24
CA ASN A 60 2.56 12.91 7.02
C ASN A 60 1.08 12.55 7.21
N TYR A 61 0.63 11.37 6.79
CA TYR A 61 -0.73 10.92 7.09
C TYR A 61 -0.84 10.53 8.56
N THR A 62 -1.91 10.99 9.22
CA THR A 62 -2.22 10.64 10.62
C THR A 62 -2.38 9.13 10.81
N TYR A 63 -2.91 8.44 9.80
CA TYR A 63 -3.19 7.00 9.82
C TYR A 63 -2.03 6.14 9.31
N ASN A 64 -0.80 6.66 9.29
CA ASN A 64 0.34 5.95 8.69
C ASN A 64 0.61 4.59 9.35
N GLU A 65 0.53 4.51 10.68
CA GLU A 65 0.73 3.27 11.43
C GLU A 65 -0.39 2.26 11.14
N ASP A 66 -1.65 2.72 11.03
CA ASP A 66 -2.80 1.89 10.68
C ASP A 66 -2.74 1.37 9.24
N MET A 67 -2.30 2.21 8.29
CA MET A 67 -2.06 1.81 6.90
C MET A 67 -1.01 0.70 6.81
N GLN A 68 0.07 0.79 7.60
CA GLN A 68 1.09 -0.26 7.65
C GLN A 68 0.52 -1.57 8.22
N ALA A 69 -0.27 -1.51 9.29
CA ALA A 69 -0.92 -2.67 9.88
C ALA A 69 -1.89 -3.35 8.89
N TYR A 70 -2.70 -2.55 8.18
CA TYR A 70 -3.61 -3.04 7.15
C TYR A 70 -2.87 -3.69 5.97
N ALA A 71 -1.81 -3.04 5.46
CA ALA A 71 -0.99 -3.61 4.40
C ALA A 71 -0.33 -4.91 4.83
N MET A 72 0.15 -5.00 6.06
CA MET A 72 0.73 -6.23 6.60
C MET A 72 -0.29 -7.36 6.63
N MET A 73 -1.50 -7.10 7.13
CA MET A 73 -2.60 -8.08 7.10
C MET A 73 -2.89 -8.57 5.67
N MET A 74 -2.94 -7.66 4.70
CA MET A 74 -3.18 -7.99 3.29
C MET A 74 -2.04 -8.80 2.67
N LEU A 75 -0.79 -8.52 3.03
CA LEU A 75 0.35 -9.33 2.62
C LEU A 75 0.26 -10.75 3.18
N VAL A 76 -0.06 -10.90 4.47
CA VAL A 76 -0.25 -12.22 5.10
C VAL A 76 -1.43 -12.98 4.49
N ARG A 77 -2.45 -12.29 3.99
CA ARG A 77 -3.56 -12.93 3.28
C ARG A 77 -3.18 -13.38 1.86
N THR A 78 -2.33 -12.62 1.17
CA THR A 78 -2.10 -12.79 -0.28
C THR A 78 -0.73 -13.36 -0.66
N TRP A 79 0.18 -13.57 0.31
CA TRP A 79 1.56 -13.97 0.00
C TRP A 79 1.70 -15.24 -0.84
N ASN A 80 0.81 -16.22 -0.65
CA ASN A 80 0.85 -17.48 -1.37
C ASN A 80 0.46 -17.34 -2.86
N ALA A 81 -0.21 -16.24 -3.23
CA ALA A 81 -0.63 -15.98 -4.61
C ALA A 81 0.54 -15.66 -5.54
N PHE A 82 1.69 -15.22 -5.02
CA PHE A 82 2.88 -14.97 -5.83
C PHE A 82 3.40 -16.26 -6.47
N ASN A 83 3.48 -16.32 -7.81
CA ASN A 83 4.03 -17.47 -8.52
C ASN A 83 5.46 -17.20 -9.02
N PRO A 84 6.49 -17.88 -8.48
CA PRO A 84 7.88 -17.75 -8.91
C PRO A 84 8.17 -18.18 -10.36
N GLU A 85 7.29 -18.94 -10.99
CA GLU A 85 7.44 -19.37 -12.39
C GLU A 85 7.02 -18.26 -13.36
N LYS A 86 6.06 -17.43 -12.96
CA LYS A 86 5.54 -16.32 -13.78
C LYS A 86 6.37 -15.05 -13.63
N SER A 87 6.98 -14.83 -12.45
CA SER A 87 7.79 -13.65 -12.19
C SER A 87 8.95 -13.96 -11.25
N SER A 88 10.14 -13.48 -11.61
CA SER A 88 11.36 -13.57 -10.80
C SER A 88 11.51 -12.41 -9.81
N ASN A 89 10.60 -11.42 -9.82
CA ASN A 89 10.67 -10.22 -9.01
C ASN A 89 9.56 -10.17 -7.94
N PRO A 90 9.77 -10.78 -6.76
CA PRO A 90 8.83 -10.68 -5.65
C PRO A 90 8.67 -9.25 -5.12
N PHE A 91 9.69 -8.39 -5.21
CA PHE A 91 9.58 -7.01 -4.73
C PHE A 91 8.51 -6.22 -5.46
N ALA A 92 8.45 -6.33 -6.79
CA ALA A 92 7.44 -5.63 -7.58
C ALA A 92 6.02 -6.06 -7.16
N PHE A 93 5.80 -7.37 -7.04
CA PHE A 93 4.53 -7.94 -6.61
C PHE A 93 4.12 -7.42 -5.22
N PHE A 94 4.98 -7.57 -4.21
CA PHE A 94 4.63 -7.17 -2.84
C PHE A 94 4.52 -5.66 -2.68
N THR A 95 5.35 -4.88 -3.39
CA THR A 95 5.23 -3.40 -3.40
C THR A 95 3.89 -2.97 -3.99
N GLN A 96 3.41 -3.65 -5.03
CA GLN A 96 2.11 -3.37 -5.62
C GLN A 96 0.97 -3.71 -4.65
N CYS A 97 1.06 -4.84 -3.94
CA CYS A 97 0.12 -5.17 -2.87
C CYS A 97 0.09 -4.10 -1.77
N ILE A 98 1.26 -3.61 -1.33
CA ILE A 98 1.36 -2.54 -0.33
C ILE A 98 0.71 -1.26 -0.83
N LYS A 99 1.05 -0.83 -2.05
CA LYS A 99 0.47 0.37 -2.69
C LYS A 99 -1.05 0.31 -2.70
N HIS A 100 -1.62 -0.80 -3.19
CA HIS A 100 -3.07 -0.96 -3.24
C HIS A 100 -3.70 -0.95 -1.85
N SER A 101 -3.07 -1.61 -0.87
CA SER A 101 -3.57 -1.65 0.50
C SER A 101 -3.61 -0.26 1.13
N PHE A 102 -2.60 0.58 0.91
CA PHE A 102 -2.56 1.96 1.40
C PHE A 102 -3.69 2.80 0.80
N ILE A 103 -3.89 2.70 -0.51
CA ILE A 103 -4.98 3.41 -1.21
C ILE A 103 -6.34 2.94 -0.70
N GLN A 104 -6.52 1.63 -0.55
CA GLN A 104 -7.77 1.05 -0.06
C GLN A 104 -8.10 1.53 1.36
N TYR A 105 -7.10 1.58 2.25
CA TYR A 105 -7.27 2.11 3.60
C TYR A 105 -7.73 3.58 3.57
N LEU A 106 -7.05 4.44 2.80
CA LEU A 106 -7.40 5.85 2.68
C LEU A 106 -8.81 6.07 2.10
N ASN A 107 -9.21 5.23 1.14
CA ASN A 107 -10.56 5.26 0.59
C ASN A 107 -11.60 4.86 1.63
N GLN A 108 -11.32 3.85 2.46
CA GLN A 108 -12.19 3.45 3.55
C GLN A 108 -12.36 4.57 4.59
N GLU A 109 -11.27 5.22 4.98
CA GLU A 109 -11.28 6.38 5.87
C GLU A 109 -12.10 7.55 5.30
N LYS A 110 -11.92 7.84 4.01
CA LYS A 110 -12.70 8.87 3.31
C LYS A 110 -14.19 8.51 3.31
N ARG A 111 -14.54 7.26 3.02
CA ARG A 111 -15.93 6.78 3.04
C ARG A 111 -16.56 6.92 4.42
N GLN A 112 -15.87 6.49 5.47
CA GLN A 112 -16.36 6.60 6.85
C GLN A 112 -16.56 8.06 7.28
N ARG A 113 -15.66 8.96 6.88
CA ARG A 113 -15.81 10.40 7.12
C ARG A 113 -17.06 10.96 6.46
N ASN A 114 -17.30 10.63 5.20
CA ASN A 114 -18.49 11.10 4.49
C ASN A 114 -19.79 10.55 5.07
N ILE A 115 -19.80 9.28 5.53
CA ILE A 115 -20.96 8.70 6.22
C ILE A 115 -21.26 9.48 7.49
N ARG A 116 -20.24 9.84 8.27
CA ARG A 116 -20.41 10.69 9.45
C ARG A 116 -21.00 12.06 9.07
N ASP A 117 -20.48 12.70 8.04
CA ASP A 117 -20.97 14.00 7.59
C ASP A 117 -22.40 13.94 7.05
N LEU A 118 -22.77 12.87 6.34
CA LEU A 118 -24.15 12.59 5.92
C LEU A 118 -25.12 12.53 7.10
N ILE A 119 -24.73 11.82 8.18
CA ILE A 119 -25.54 11.73 9.40
C ILE A 119 -25.69 13.10 10.08
N LEU A 120 -24.64 13.92 10.08
CA LEU A 120 -24.70 15.27 10.63
C LEU A 120 -25.70 16.14 9.86
N VAL A 121 -25.67 16.08 8.52
CA VAL A 121 -26.60 16.84 7.67
C VAL A 121 -28.04 16.38 7.88
N ASP A 122 -28.29 15.08 7.97
CA ASP A 122 -29.62 14.52 8.25
C ASP A 122 -30.19 15.03 9.60
N GLN A 123 -29.31 15.24 10.57
CA GLN A 123 -29.67 15.80 11.88
C GLN A 123 -29.77 17.34 11.89
N GLY A 124 -29.62 18.01 10.75
CA GLY A 124 -29.63 19.47 10.64
C GLY A 124 -28.39 20.15 11.23
N LEU A 125 -27.30 19.40 11.43
CA LEU A 125 -26.02 19.92 11.90
C LEU A 125 -25.08 20.23 10.73
N ASN A 126 -24.07 21.05 10.99
CA ASN A 126 -23.10 21.45 9.96
C ASN A 126 -22.10 20.31 9.66
N PRO A 127 -21.88 19.95 8.38
CA PRO A 127 -20.90 18.94 8.00
C PRO A 127 -19.46 19.47 8.02
N SER A 128 -18.49 18.58 7.81
CA SER A 128 -17.11 19.00 7.60
C SER A 128 -16.91 19.83 6.32
N TYR A 129 -15.92 20.73 6.32
CA TYR A 129 -15.58 21.59 5.17
C TYR A 129 -15.28 20.80 3.87
N GLY A 130 -14.69 19.61 3.99
CA GLY A 130 -14.42 18.75 2.83
C GLY A 130 -15.69 18.18 2.21
N PHE A 131 -16.68 17.87 3.04
CA PHE A 131 -17.98 17.38 2.61
C PHE A 131 -18.88 18.51 2.10
N GLU A 132 -18.86 19.68 2.75
CA GLU A 132 -19.55 20.88 2.27
C GLU A 132 -19.10 21.26 0.85
N ASN A 133 -17.79 21.24 0.58
CA ASN A 133 -17.27 21.46 -0.77
C ASN A 133 -17.72 20.39 -1.77
N LEU A 134 -17.85 19.14 -1.34
CA LEU A 134 -18.37 18.05 -2.17
C LEU A 134 -19.83 18.30 -2.56
N ILE A 135 -20.68 18.67 -1.59
CA ILE A 135 -22.09 19.04 -1.84
C ILE A 135 -22.15 20.25 -2.79
N ARG A 136 -21.38 21.29 -2.49
CA ARG A 136 -21.36 22.55 -3.26
C ARG A 136 -20.83 22.38 -4.69
N SER A 137 -19.91 21.44 -4.91
CA SER A 137 -19.40 21.11 -6.25
C SER A 137 -20.40 20.37 -7.15
N GLY A 138 -21.60 20.05 -6.63
CA GLY A 138 -22.62 19.28 -7.33
C GLY A 138 -22.44 17.79 -7.05
N VAL A 139 -23.42 17.20 -6.37
CA VAL A 139 -23.54 15.74 -6.25
C VAL A 139 -23.87 15.21 -7.64
N PRO A 140 -23.08 14.27 -8.20
CA PRO A 140 -23.51 13.55 -9.40
C PRO A 140 -24.84 12.84 -9.09
N GLU A 141 -25.88 13.12 -9.88
CA GLU A 141 -27.28 12.67 -9.68
C GLU A 141 -27.47 11.14 -9.78
N ASP A 142 -26.43 10.37 -10.10
CA ASP A 142 -26.48 8.92 -10.28
C ASP A 142 -25.62 8.24 -9.21
N ASP A 143 -26.19 7.29 -8.46
CA ASP A 143 -25.47 6.48 -7.46
C ASP A 143 -24.23 5.77 -8.07
N ASN A 144 -24.22 5.52 -9.38
CA ASN A 144 -23.07 5.00 -10.12
C ASN A 144 -21.93 6.03 -10.30
N ASP A 145 -22.24 7.32 -10.21
CA ASP A 145 -21.29 8.40 -10.40
C ASP A 145 -20.57 8.79 -9.12
N LEU A 146 -21.04 8.36 -7.94
CA LEU A 146 -20.25 8.44 -6.72
C LEU A 146 -19.06 7.46 -6.82
N GLU A 147 -19.32 6.20 -7.19
CA GLU A 147 -18.30 5.17 -7.42
C GLU A 147 -17.36 5.58 -8.58
N LYS A 148 -17.88 6.16 -9.68
CA LYS A 148 -17.04 6.73 -10.76
C LYS A 148 -16.29 7.99 -10.35
N ALA A 149 -16.86 8.89 -9.55
CA ALA A 149 -16.14 10.07 -9.06
C ALA A 149 -14.98 9.64 -8.17
N TYR A 150 -15.18 8.65 -7.29
CA TYR A 150 -14.10 7.99 -6.54
C TYR A 150 -13.08 7.30 -7.45
N GLN A 151 -13.54 6.61 -8.51
CA GLN A 151 -12.67 6.00 -9.51
C GLN A 151 -11.98 7.02 -10.42
N ASN A 152 -12.50 8.23 -10.61
CA ASN A 152 -11.94 9.28 -11.48
C ASN A 152 -10.84 10.07 -10.77
N VAL A 153 -10.99 10.34 -9.47
CA VAL A 153 -9.85 10.77 -8.63
C VAL A 153 -8.83 9.65 -8.40
N ALA A 154 -9.25 8.38 -8.50
CA ALA A 154 -8.31 7.26 -8.50
C ALA A 154 -7.65 7.03 -9.87
N SER A 155 -8.29 7.38 -10.99
CA SER A 155 -7.82 7.10 -12.35
C SER A 155 -7.09 8.27 -13.02
N SER A 156 -7.13 9.48 -12.46
CA SER A 156 -6.01 10.44 -12.64
C SER A 156 -4.68 9.91 -12.07
N GLY A 157 -4.73 8.76 -11.39
CA GLY A 157 -3.58 7.90 -11.12
C GLY A 157 -3.94 6.41 -11.05
N LEU A 158 -4.53 5.83 -12.11
CA LEU A 158 -4.44 4.41 -12.56
C LEU A 158 -5.71 3.84 -13.19
N SER A 159 -5.48 3.20 -14.35
CA SER A 159 -6.39 2.39 -15.16
C SER A 159 -6.94 1.17 -14.41
N ALA A 160 -8.18 0.82 -14.75
CA ALA A 160 -8.92 -0.32 -14.23
C ALA A 160 -8.30 -1.64 -14.67
N THR A 161 -7.77 -2.44 -13.73
CA THR A 161 -7.56 -3.89 -13.94
C THR A 161 -7.50 -4.65 -12.61
N VAL A 162 -8.66 -4.82 -11.95
CA VAL A 162 -8.84 -5.85 -10.92
C VAL A 162 -10.17 -6.56 -11.17
N THR A 163 -10.31 -7.20 -12.33
CA THR A 163 -11.24 -8.33 -12.52
C THR A 163 -10.68 -9.18 -13.65
N LYS A 164 -9.85 -10.16 -13.28
CA LYS A 164 -9.23 -11.26 -14.04
C LYS A 164 -7.76 -11.40 -13.60
N ILE A 165 -7.53 -12.11 -12.50
CA ILE A 165 -6.21 -12.72 -12.24
C ILE A 165 -6.29 -14.11 -12.86
N GLY A 166 -6.27 -14.14 -14.18
CA GLY A 166 -6.45 -15.30 -15.03
C GLY A 166 -6.17 -14.83 -16.46
N ASP A 167 -4.97 -15.19 -16.93
CA ASP A 167 -4.50 -15.20 -18.32
C ASP A 167 -4.15 -13.86 -19.00
N GLY A 168 -2.84 -13.67 -19.29
CA GLY A 168 -2.24 -12.62 -20.16
C GLY A 168 -2.35 -11.19 -19.61
N GLU A 169 -1.42 -10.26 -19.72
CA GLU A 169 -0.18 -10.06 -20.46
C GLU A 169 0.56 -8.96 -19.65
N VAL A 170 1.85 -9.13 -19.35
CA VAL A 170 2.59 -8.21 -18.46
C VAL A 170 3.24 -7.14 -19.32
N ASP A 171 2.74 -5.91 -19.22
CA ASP A 171 3.38 -4.74 -19.83
C ASP A 171 4.76 -4.51 -19.20
N GLU A 172 5.78 -4.67 -20.04
CA GLU A 172 7.20 -4.67 -19.73
C GLU A 172 7.75 -3.25 -19.89
N SER A 173 7.58 -2.39 -18.89
CA SER A 173 8.39 -1.17 -18.76
C SER A 173 8.46 -0.68 -17.31
N VAL A 174 9.28 -1.34 -16.49
CA VAL A 174 9.83 -0.70 -15.28
C VAL A 174 11.33 -0.70 -15.40
N ASP A 175 11.81 0.50 -15.70
CA ASP A 175 13.19 0.94 -15.88
C ASP A 175 14.16 0.25 -14.91
N ASN A 176 15.07 -0.52 -15.50
CA ASN A 176 16.12 -1.24 -14.82
C ASN A 176 17.42 -0.41 -14.89
N SER A 177 17.44 0.80 -14.34
CA SER A 177 18.67 1.48 -13.94
C SER A 177 18.40 2.73 -13.11
N SER A 178 18.88 2.75 -11.86
CA SER A 178 19.46 3.95 -11.27
C SER A 178 20.19 3.56 -9.99
N GLY A 179 21.51 3.67 -10.05
CA GLY A 179 22.40 3.51 -8.91
C GLY A 179 22.04 4.49 -7.81
N ILE A 180 22.12 4.01 -6.58
CA ILE A 180 22.06 4.83 -5.38
C ILE A 180 23.42 5.54 -5.29
N GLY A 181 23.50 6.74 -5.87
CA GLY A 181 24.66 7.62 -5.85
C GLY A 181 24.34 8.91 -5.10
N ASP A 182 25.05 9.07 -3.99
CA ASP A 182 25.55 10.28 -3.32
C ASP A 182 24.79 11.61 -3.50
N ASN A 183 24.37 12.20 -2.37
CA ASN A 183 23.93 13.58 -2.32
C ASN A 183 24.67 14.27 -1.16
N SER A 184 25.84 14.83 -1.47
CA SER A 184 26.53 15.78 -0.61
C SER A 184 25.90 17.18 -0.75
N PRO A 185 25.78 17.96 0.34
CA PRO A 185 25.00 19.20 0.37
C PRO A 185 25.82 20.39 -0.15
N THR A 186 25.26 21.18 -1.05
CA THR A 186 25.78 22.52 -1.38
C THR A 186 25.09 23.59 -0.55
N HIS A 187 25.93 24.48 -0.01
CA HIS A 187 25.62 25.67 0.79
C HIS A 187 24.59 26.62 0.16
#